data_AF-G3ACD5-F1
#
_entry.id   AF-G3ACD5-F1
#
_cell.length_a   1.000
_cell.length_b   1.000
_cell.length_c   1.000
_cell.angle_alpha   90.00
_cell.angle_beta   90.00
_cell.angle_gamma   90.00
#
_symmetry.space_group_name_H-M   'P 1'
#
loop_
_entity.id
_entity.type
_entity.pdbx_description
1 polymer ?
#
loop_
_entity_poly.entity_id
_entity_poly.type
_entity_poly.pdbx_seq_one_letter_code
_entity_poly.pdbx_strand_id
1 'polypeptide(L)'
;MSTYTTAPRTGHQTLLYAQLDTDLDNLQADIAVLGMPFGTPYSAADFSNDQTNAPAAIRQATDRVARAPGHYDFDIDGPLLQGRDDIRFVDCGDIVPDLAQPPGEHYARAEAAIRRIANAGALPIVLGGDHGITTPILRGLDQQGPITLVHIDAHLDWRDSINGVKEGLSSPMRRASEMPHVARIVQIGLRAQGSGRPEDLAAARAYGADLVTAYELHDIGMDAVLARIPDGGNYYITIDADGLDPSTMPAVAGPAPAGLTFAQTRKLIHGLVRKGRVVGMDIVEIQPKKDINQISCITAGRLVLNLIGATIRAGYFD
;
A
#
# COMPACT_ATOMS: atom_id res chain seq x y z
N MET A 1 -2.88 26.39 7.71
CA MET A 1 -1.79 25.47 7.32
C MET A 1 -1.95 24.24 8.18
N SER A 2 -2.09 23.06 7.56
CA SER A 2 -2.24 21.79 8.28
C SER A 2 -0.98 21.47 9.10
N THR A 3 -1.16 20.93 10.30
CA THR A 3 -0.06 20.44 11.15
C THR A 3 0.34 19.01 10.82
N TYR A 4 -0.39 18.31 9.93
CA TYR A 4 -0.22 16.88 9.70
C TYR A 4 0.55 16.53 8.43
N THR A 5 0.32 17.23 7.31
CA THR A 5 0.93 16.90 6.02
C THR A 5 1.56 18.10 5.32
N THR A 6 2.48 17.83 4.40
CA THR A 6 3.14 18.84 3.55
C THR A 6 2.99 18.50 2.07
N ALA A 7 2.96 19.50 1.19
CA ALA A 7 2.86 19.28 -0.25
C ALA A 7 4.08 18.50 -0.81
N PRO A 8 3.91 17.66 -1.85
CA PRO A 8 5.00 16.90 -2.47
C PRO A 8 6.08 17.77 -3.10
N ARG A 9 7.33 17.26 -3.13
CA ARG A 9 8.55 18.10 -3.24
C ARG A 9 8.91 18.61 -4.66
N THR A 10 8.49 17.96 -5.75
CA THR A 10 8.90 18.34 -7.13
C THR A 10 7.85 17.95 -8.19
N GLY A 11 7.94 18.53 -9.40
CA GLY A 11 7.18 18.17 -10.62
C GLY A 11 5.66 18.03 -10.46
N HIS A 12 5.05 16.92 -10.93
CA HIS A 12 3.64 16.63 -10.62
C HIS A 12 3.47 16.61 -9.10
N GLN A 13 2.74 17.61 -8.59
CA GLN A 13 2.57 17.79 -7.15
C GLN A 13 1.57 16.81 -6.55
N THR A 14 0.79 16.12 -7.38
CA THR A 14 -0.22 15.14 -6.96
C THR A 14 -0.18 13.92 -7.86
N LEU A 15 -0.67 12.79 -7.35
CA LEU A 15 -0.82 11.57 -8.15
C LEU A 15 -2.03 11.68 -9.07
N LEU A 16 -1.89 11.33 -10.34
CA LEU A 16 -3.01 11.18 -11.29
C LEU A 16 -3.90 12.43 -11.40
N TYR A 17 -3.28 13.61 -11.27
CA TYR A 17 -3.95 14.93 -11.31
C TYR A 17 -5.02 15.13 -10.23
N ALA A 18 -4.95 14.38 -9.12
CA ALA A 18 -5.80 14.61 -7.96
C ALA A 18 -5.68 16.05 -7.45
N GLN A 19 -6.75 16.56 -6.85
CA GLN A 19 -6.72 17.88 -6.21
C GLN A 19 -5.86 17.81 -4.93
N LEU A 20 -4.95 18.76 -4.73
CA LEU A 20 -4.18 18.84 -3.47
C LEU A 20 -5.10 19.35 -2.33
N ASP A 21 -5.23 18.58 -1.26
CA ASP A 21 -5.93 18.99 -0.03
C ASP A 21 -5.24 18.45 1.23
N THR A 22 -4.52 19.34 1.93
CA THR A 22 -3.78 19.00 3.15
C THR A 22 -4.58 19.17 4.44
N ASP A 23 -5.80 19.72 4.40
CA ASP A 23 -6.61 19.97 5.59
C ASP A 23 -7.40 18.72 6.02
N LEU A 24 -6.71 17.82 6.71
CA LEU A 24 -7.30 16.55 7.17
C LEU A 24 -8.41 16.72 8.21
N ASP A 25 -8.51 17.86 8.89
CA ASP A 25 -9.56 18.09 9.90
C ASP A 25 -10.91 18.45 9.25
N ASN A 26 -10.91 18.98 8.03
CA ASN A 26 -12.11 19.33 7.26
C ASN A 26 -12.20 18.58 5.91
N LEU A 27 -11.54 17.43 5.82
CA LEU A 27 -11.37 16.69 4.57
C LEU A 27 -12.72 16.31 3.94
N GLN A 28 -12.86 16.63 2.66
CA GLN A 28 -14.01 16.28 1.83
C GLN A 28 -13.54 15.47 0.64
N ALA A 29 -13.46 14.15 0.80
CA ALA A 29 -12.91 13.26 -0.20
C ALA A 29 -13.67 11.93 -0.24
N ASP A 30 -13.73 11.32 -1.42
CA ASP A 30 -14.17 9.94 -1.60
C ASP A 30 -12.95 9.03 -1.75
N ILE A 31 -11.86 9.55 -2.33
CA ILE A 31 -10.56 8.88 -2.45
C ILE A 31 -9.46 9.87 -2.04
N ALA A 32 -8.56 9.43 -1.16
CA ALA A 32 -7.47 10.26 -0.65
C ALA A 32 -6.11 9.57 -0.79
N VAL A 33 -5.19 10.19 -1.54
CA VAL A 33 -3.79 9.74 -1.65
C VAL A 33 -2.99 10.35 -0.51
N LEU A 34 -2.10 9.59 0.12
CA LEU A 34 -1.21 10.08 1.17
C LEU A 34 0.20 9.50 0.98
N GLY A 35 1.23 10.31 1.10
CA GLY A 35 2.62 9.83 1.14
C GLY A 35 3.11 9.58 2.56
N MET A 36 3.77 8.45 2.79
CA MET A 36 4.41 8.11 4.05
C MET A 36 5.88 7.71 3.81
N PRO A 37 6.77 8.69 3.55
CA PRO A 37 8.15 8.42 3.12
C PRO A 37 9.08 7.84 4.19
N PHE A 38 8.70 7.78 5.46
CA PHE A 38 9.60 7.39 6.54
C PHE A 38 9.01 6.25 7.38
N GLY A 39 9.70 5.11 7.45
CA GLY A 39 9.40 4.04 8.40
C GLY A 39 10.19 4.15 9.70
N THR A 40 10.25 3.05 10.46
CA THR A 40 11.07 2.98 11.68
C THR A 40 12.40 2.30 11.36
N PRO A 41 13.53 3.02 11.46
CA PRO A 41 14.81 2.50 10.99
C PRO A 41 15.41 1.45 11.93
N TYR A 42 16.16 0.48 11.38
CA TYR A 42 16.96 -0.47 12.17
C TYR A 42 18.34 0.04 12.55
N SER A 43 18.83 1.06 11.85
CA SER A 43 20.09 1.76 12.10
C SER A 43 19.97 3.22 11.68
N ALA A 44 20.89 4.08 12.12
CA ALA A 44 20.89 5.50 11.75
C ALA A 44 20.93 5.73 10.22
N ALA A 45 21.55 4.82 9.46
CA ALA A 45 21.64 4.90 8.01
C ALA A 45 20.29 4.64 7.31
N ASP A 46 19.37 3.92 7.97
CA ASP A 46 18.09 3.50 7.37
C ASP A 46 17.03 4.60 7.44
N PHE A 47 17.22 5.64 8.26
CA PHE A 47 16.18 6.66 8.48
C PHE A 47 15.82 7.45 7.22
N SER A 48 16.81 7.74 6.37
CA SER A 48 16.59 8.39 5.07
C SER A 48 17.15 7.52 3.96
N ASN A 49 16.58 6.32 3.81
CA ASN A 49 16.94 5.38 2.75
C ASN A 49 16.38 5.85 1.39
N ASP A 50 16.58 5.04 0.33
CA ASP A 50 16.12 5.44 -1.00
C ASP A 50 14.59 5.49 -1.15
N GLN A 51 13.88 4.66 -0.38
CA GLN A 51 12.41 4.51 -0.42
C GLN A 51 11.70 5.75 0.10
N THR A 52 12.38 6.58 0.90
CA THR A 52 11.91 7.92 1.28
C THR A 52 11.57 8.81 0.08
N ASN A 53 12.12 8.53 -1.10
CA ASN A 53 11.82 9.27 -2.32
C ASN A 53 10.66 8.67 -3.15
N ALA A 54 10.16 7.48 -2.80
CA ALA A 54 9.15 6.77 -3.58
C ALA A 54 7.83 7.53 -3.73
N PRO A 55 7.25 8.16 -2.68
CA PRO A 55 6.00 8.89 -2.84
C PRO A 55 6.10 10.02 -3.87
N ALA A 56 7.23 10.74 -3.89
CA ALA A 56 7.48 11.79 -4.88
C ALA A 56 7.70 11.20 -6.28
N ALA A 57 8.47 10.12 -6.39
CA ALA A 57 8.77 9.46 -7.68
C ALA A 57 7.52 8.86 -8.35
N ILE A 58 6.62 8.25 -7.56
CA ILE A 58 5.36 7.71 -8.08
C ILE A 58 4.46 8.84 -8.60
N ARG A 59 4.37 9.97 -7.88
CA ARG A 59 3.64 11.16 -8.37
C ARG A 59 4.24 11.68 -9.68
N GLN A 60 5.57 11.67 -9.82
CA GLN A 60 6.23 12.08 -11.08
C GLN A 60 5.90 11.18 -12.27
N ALA A 61 5.56 9.92 -12.02
CA ALA A 61 5.18 9.00 -13.09
C ALA A 61 3.77 9.27 -13.65
N THR A 62 2.99 10.20 -13.08
CA THR A 62 1.58 10.49 -13.46
C THR A 62 1.34 10.55 -14.98
N ASP A 63 2.08 11.36 -15.73
CA ASP A 63 1.89 11.47 -17.19
C ASP A 63 2.16 10.14 -17.93
N ARG A 64 3.00 9.28 -17.36
CA ARG A 64 3.35 7.97 -17.92
C ARG A 64 2.36 6.89 -17.48
N VAL A 65 1.65 7.10 -16.37
CA VAL A 65 0.59 6.21 -15.88
C VAL A 65 -0.72 6.46 -16.62
N ALA A 66 -1.13 7.73 -16.76
CA ALA A 66 -2.38 8.11 -17.42
C ALA A 66 -2.37 9.57 -17.90
N ARG A 67 -1.73 9.85 -19.04
CA ARG A 67 -1.58 11.21 -19.60
C ARG A 67 -2.89 12.01 -19.77
N ALA A 68 -4.01 11.32 -19.99
CA ALA A 68 -5.30 11.94 -20.21
C ALA A 68 -6.36 11.15 -19.42
N PRO A 69 -6.65 11.54 -18.16
CA PRO A 69 -7.51 10.74 -17.26
C PRO A 69 -8.97 10.62 -17.75
N GLY A 70 -9.40 11.49 -18.66
CA GLY A 70 -10.70 11.41 -19.34
C GLY A 70 -10.76 10.42 -20.52
N HIS A 71 -9.63 9.85 -20.96
CA HIS A 71 -9.61 8.88 -22.06
C HIS A 71 -9.92 7.46 -21.58
N TYR A 72 -10.35 6.61 -22.51
CA TYR A 72 -10.64 5.22 -22.21
C TYR A 72 -9.38 4.46 -21.78
N ASP A 73 -9.49 3.76 -20.66
CA ASP A 73 -8.46 2.88 -20.14
C ASP A 73 -9.00 1.45 -20.07
N PHE A 74 -8.32 0.50 -20.73
CA PHE A 74 -8.75 -0.90 -20.81
C PHE A 74 -8.57 -1.67 -19.50
N ASP A 75 -7.73 -1.20 -18.58
CA ASP A 75 -7.55 -1.86 -17.29
C ASP A 75 -8.74 -1.62 -16.36
N ILE A 76 -9.46 -0.53 -16.53
CA ILE A 76 -10.61 -0.15 -15.72
C ILE A 76 -11.88 0.04 -16.56
N ASP A 77 -11.82 -0.31 -17.85
CA ASP A 77 -12.94 -0.32 -18.79
C ASP A 77 -13.68 1.02 -18.86
N GLY A 78 -12.93 2.13 -18.88
CA GLY A 78 -13.47 3.49 -18.90
C GLY A 78 -12.43 4.56 -18.53
N PRO A 79 -12.82 5.84 -18.44
CA PRO A 79 -11.97 6.90 -17.90
C PRO A 79 -11.60 6.67 -16.43
N LEU A 80 -10.56 7.36 -15.93
CA LEU A 80 -10.07 7.22 -14.54
C LEU A 80 -11.21 7.31 -13.51
N LEU A 81 -12.04 8.36 -13.61
CA LEU A 81 -13.18 8.58 -12.73
C LEU A 81 -14.51 8.08 -13.33
N GLN A 82 -14.46 7.22 -14.35
CA GLN A 82 -15.64 6.60 -14.97
C GLN A 82 -16.69 7.60 -15.48
N GLY A 83 -16.26 8.79 -15.89
CA GLY A 83 -17.14 9.86 -16.37
C GLY A 83 -17.95 10.56 -15.26
N ARG A 84 -17.65 10.29 -13.99
CA ARG A 84 -18.25 10.97 -12.83
C ARG A 84 -17.49 12.24 -12.48
N ASP A 85 -18.24 13.32 -12.31
CA ASP A 85 -17.75 14.63 -11.87
C ASP A 85 -17.98 14.89 -10.38
N ASP A 86 -18.74 14.02 -9.71
CA ASP A 86 -19.08 14.10 -8.29
C ASP A 86 -18.05 13.41 -7.37
N ILE A 87 -17.16 12.58 -7.92
CA ILE A 87 -16.10 11.90 -7.17
C ILE A 87 -14.98 12.89 -6.79
N ARG A 88 -14.79 13.11 -5.50
CA ARG A 88 -13.72 13.94 -4.92
C ARG A 88 -12.47 13.10 -4.73
N PHE A 89 -11.58 13.16 -5.72
CA PHE A 89 -10.27 12.52 -5.69
C PHE A 89 -9.18 13.53 -5.30
N VAL A 90 -8.60 13.34 -4.11
CA VAL A 90 -7.64 14.28 -3.52
C VAL A 90 -6.29 13.62 -3.21
N ASP A 91 -5.24 14.42 -3.20
CA ASP A 91 -3.92 14.08 -2.68
C ASP A 91 -3.65 14.92 -1.42
N CYS A 92 -3.41 14.24 -0.31
CA CYS A 92 -3.22 14.84 1.00
C CYS A 92 -1.76 15.20 1.31
N GLY A 93 -0.86 15.07 0.34
CA GLY A 93 0.56 15.36 0.51
C GLY A 93 1.30 14.26 1.27
N ASP A 94 2.31 14.61 2.06
CA ASP A 94 3.20 13.68 2.74
C ASP A 94 3.20 13.87 4.27
N ILE A 95 3.31 12.77 5.02
CA ILE A 95 3.65 12.76 6.44
C ILE A 95 5.18 12.80 6.58
N VAL A 96 5.70 13.94 7.06
CA VAL A 96 7.14 14.12 7.29
C VAL A 96 7.45 14.21 8.79
N PRO A 97 8.49 13.52 9.30
CA PRO A 97 8.91 13.63 10.68
C PRO A 97 9.22 15.08 11.07
N ASP A 98 8.76 15.49 12.25
CA ASP A 98 9.23 16.72 12.87
C ASP A 98 10.54 16.43 13.62
N LEU A 99 11.65 17.01 13.14
CA LEU A 99 12.97 16.80 13.74
C LEU A 99 13.11 17.39 15.14
N ALA A 100 12.16 18.22 15.59
CA ALA A 100 12.10 18.71 16.96
C ALA A 100 11.42 17.71 17.92
N GLN A 101 10.79 16.65 17.40
CA GLN A 101 10.08 15.63 18.19
C GLN A 101 10.92 14.36 18.40
N PRO A 102 10.58 13.54 19.40
CA PRO A 102 11.25 12.25 19.61
C PRO A 102 11.10 11.31 18.38
N PRO A 103 12.06 10.40 18.15
CA PRO A 103 11.93 9.36 17.13
C PRO A 103 10.62 8.57 17.26
N GLY A 104 9.97 8.31 16.13
CA GLY A 104 8.69 7.58 16.08
C GLY A 104 7.44 8.47 16.10
N GLU A 105 7.57 9.78 16.31
CA GLU A 105 6.43 10.71 16.27
C GLU A 105 5.66 10.68 14.93
N HIS A 106 6.37 10.45 13.83
CA HIS A 106 5.77 10.36 12.50
C HIS A 106 4.79 9.19 12.37
N TYR A 107 4.94 8.11 13.14
CA TYR A 107 3.96 6.99 13.17
C TYR A 107 2.67 7.40 13.86
N ALA A 108 2.76 8.18 14.93
CA ALA A 108 1.58 8.73 15.60
C ALA A 108 0.82 9.70 14.67
N ARG A 109 1.55 10.53 13.91
CA ARG A 109 0.95 11.40 12.87
C ARG A 109 0.33 10.60 11.73
N ALA A 110 1.00 9.55 11.25
CA ALA A 110 0.48 8.67 10.21
C ALA A 110 -0.83 8.00 10.65
N GLU A 111 -0.87 7.45 11.86
CA GLU A 111 -2.09 6.87 12.44
C GLU A 111 -3.22 7.90 12.52
N ALA A 112 -2.92 9.09 13.06
CA ALA A 112 -3.89 10.16 13.21
C ALA A 112 -4.42 10.70 11.86
N ALA A 113 -3.58 10.71 10.84
CA ALA A 113 -3.96 11.11 9.48
C ALA A 113 -4.86 10.06 8.82
N ILE A 114 -4.50 8.78 8.88
CA ILE A 114 -5.32 7.69 8.34
C ILE A 114 -6.69 7.64 9.00
N ARG A 115 -6.75 7.80 10.32
CA ARG A 115 -8.03 7.82 11.04
C ARG A 115 -8.94 8.97 10.59
N ARG A 116 -8.39 10.15 10.32
CA ARG A 116 -9.14 11.29 9.77
C ARG A 116 -9.67 11.00 8.37
N ILE A 117 -8.82 10.46 7.50
CA ILE A 117 -9.19 10.09 6.13
C ILE A 117 -10.33 9.05 6.15
N ALA A 118 -10.18 8.00 6.95
CA ALA A 118 -11.20 6.95 7.07
C ALA A 118 -12.51 7.47 7.69
N ASN A 119 -12.44 8.33 8.70
CA ASN A 119 -13.63 8.94 9.33
C ASN A 119 -14.36 9.93 8.42
N ALA A 120 -13.67 10.52 7.44
CA ALA A 120 -14.29 11.30 6.38
C ALA A 120 -15.04 10.43 5.35
N GLY A 121 -14.97 9.10 5.46
CA GLY A 121 -15.57 8.14 4.53
C GLY A 121 -14.73 7.89 3.27
N ALA A 122 -13.53 8.47 3.19
CA ALA A 122 -12.67 8.36 2.02
C ALA A 122 -11.89 7.03 2.02
N LEU A 123 -11.57 6.54 0.82
CA LEU A 123 -10.65 5.42 0.60
C LEU A 123 -9.19 5.91 0.68
N PRO A 124 -8.41 5.55 1.73
CA PRO A 124 -6.99 5.89 1.79
C PRO A 124 -6.16 5.05 0.81
N ILE A 125 -5.33 5.71 0.01
CA ILE A 125 -4.31 5.11 -0.85
C ILE A 125 -2.95 5.68 -0.45
N VAL A 126 -2.09 4.85 0.14
CA VAL A 126 -0.81 5.29 0.69
C VAL A 126 0.34 4.96 -0.24
N LEU A 127 1.13 5.97 -0.58
CA LEU A 127 2.40 5.83 -1.29
C LEU A 127 3.49 5.75 -0.23
N GLY A 128 4.16 4.61 -0.14
CA GLY A 128 5.01 4.29 0.98
C GLY A 128 6.47 4.67 0.83
N GLY A 129 7.16 4.65 1.96
CA GLY A 129 8.58 4.38 2.10
C GLY A 129 8.79 2.88 2.33
N ASP A 130 9.48 2.49 3.40
CA ASP A 130 9.63 1.09 3.78
C ASP A 130 8.33 0.47 4.31
N HIS A 131 8.25 -0.86 4.37
CA HIS A 131 7.06 -1.62 4.73
C HIS A 131 6.59 -1.43 6.18
N GLY A 132 7.41 -0.80 7.05
CA GLY A 132 7.04 -0.59 8.45
C GLY A 132 5.78 0.28 8.59
N ILE A 133 5.56 1.18 7.61
CA ILE A 133 4.46 2.15 7.61
C ILE A 133 3.06 1.48 7.59
N THR A 134 2.95 0.23 7.18
CA THR A 134 1.68 -0.51 7.22
C THR A 134 1.18 -0.65 8.66
N THR A 135 2.08 -0.66 9.65
CA THR A 135 1.72 -0.71 11.08
C THR A 135 0.87 0.49 11.52
N PRO A 136 1.32 1.76 11.41
CA PRO A 136 0.50 2.91 11.79
C PRO A 136 -0.73 3.09 10.89
N ILE A 137 -0.70 2.64 9.63
CA ILE A 137 -1.90 2.68 8.77
C ILE A 137 -2.99 1.77 9.35
N LEU A 138 -2.66 0.51 9.64
CA LEU A 138 -3.63 -0.42 10.22
C LEU A 138 -4.16 0.05 11.58
N ARG A 139 -3.34 0.70 12.41
CA ARG A 139 -3.81 1.33 13.66
C ARG A 139 -4.82 2.45 13.42
N GLY A 140 -4.66 3.22 12.35
CA GLY A 140 -5.59 4.29 11.97
C GLY A 140 -6.91 3.77 11.39
N LEU A 141 -6.97 2.49 11.02
CA LEU A 141 -8.15 1.80 10.49
C LEU A 141 -8.87 0.96 11.55
N ASP A 142 -8.67 1.26 12.83
CA ASP A 142 -9.22 0.52 13.97
C ASP A 142 -10.76 0.43 13.95
N GLN A 143 -11.44 1.41 13.37
CA GLN A 143 -12.90 1.45 13.23
C GLN A 143 -13.43 0.78 11.95
N GLN A 144 -12.55 0.26 11.08
CA GLN A 144 -12.91 -0.41 9.81
C GLN A 144 -12.93 -1.95 9.95
N GLY A 145 -12.76 -2.46 11.18
CA GLY A 145 -12.76 -3.89 11.49
C GLY A 145 -14.13 -4.57 11.30
N PRO A 146 -14.14 -5.92 11.14
CA PRO A 146 -12.98 -6.81 11.03
C PRO A 146 -12.34 -6.75 9.63
N ILE A 147 -11.01 -6.57 9.59
CA ILE A 147 -10.21 -6.47 8.36
C ILE A 147 -9.56 -7.82 8.04
N THR A 148 -9.64 -8.23 6.77
CA THR A 148 -8.73 -9.21 6.16
C THR A 148 -7.59 -8.46 5.49
N LEU A 149 -6.39 -8.61 6.04
CA LEU A 149 -5.17 -8.05 5.48
C LEU A 149 -4.67 -8.94 4.34
N VAL A 150 -4.59 -8.38 3.14
CA VAL A 150 -4.08 -9.06 1.94
C VAL A 150 -2.72 -8.46 1.59
N HIS A 151 -1.69 -9.27 1.77
CA HIS A 151 -0.29 -8.86 1.72
C HIS A 151 0.39 -9.50 0.50
N ILE A 152 0.85 -8.66 -0.44
CA ILE A 152 1.65 -9.09 -1.59
C ILE A 152 3.11 -8.80 -1.28
N ASP A 153 3.93 -9.83 -1.18
CA ASP A 153 5.33 -9.71 -0.76
C ASP A 153 6.11 -10.98 -1.11
N ALA A 154 7.41 -10.84 -1.38
CA ALA A 154 8.31 -11.98 -1.45
C ALA A 154 8.63 -12.53 -0.05
N HIS A 155 8.58 -11.67 0.96
CA HIS A 155 9.03 -11.90 2.31
C HIS A 155 7.88 -12.09 3.31
N LEU A 156 8.27 -12.52 4.51
CA LEU A 156 7.31 -12.93 5.54
C LEU A 156 6.86 -11.74 6.39
N ASP A 157 7.77 -10.88 6.83
CA ASP A 157 7.47 -9.70 7.65
C ASP A 157 6.84 -9.94 9.03
N TRP A 158 7.25 -11.07 9.64
CA TRP A 158 6.80 -11.50 10.97
C TRP A 158 7.81 -11.34 12.10
N ARG A 159 8.91 -10.60 11.89
CA ARG A 159 9.94 -10.42 12.92
C ARG A 159 9.34 -9.78 14.16
N ASP A 160 9.51 -10.40 15.33
CA ASP A 160 9.10 -9.73 16.58
C ASP A 160 9.95 -8.49 16.83
N SER A 161 11.27 -8.60 16.63
CA SER A 161 12.20 -7.49 16.72
C SER A 161 13.46 -7.72 15.89
N ILE A 162 14.05 -6.62 15.42
CA ILE A 162 15.42 -6.54 14.90
C ILE A 162 16.12 -5.39 15.62
N ASN A 163 17.28 -5.66 16.23
CA ASN A 163 18.07 -4.66 16.97
C ASN A 163 17.27 -3.86 18.01
N GLY A 164 16.26 -4.49 18.64
CA GLY A 164 15.38 -3.84 19.63
C GLY A 164 14.21 -3.05 19.03
N VAL A 165 14.16 -2.89 17.70
CA VAL A 165 13.06 -2.24 16.98
C VAL A 165 11.97 -3.25 16.69
N LYS A 166 10.71 -2.91 17.00
CA LYS A 166 9.52 -3.76 16.80
C LYS A 166 8.62 -3.34 15.65
N GLU A 167 8.77 -2.11 15.15
CA GLU A 167 7.86 -1.52 14.16
C GLU A 167 8.60 -1.13 12.87
N GLY A 168 9.73 -1.80 12.61
CA GLY A 168 10.45 -1.64 11.34
C GLY A 168 9.89 -2.54 10.24
N LEU A 169 10.44 -2.39 9.04
CA LEU A 169 9.92 -2.99 7.81
C LEU A 169 9.75 -4.51 7.82
N SER A 170 10.51 -5.27 8.61
CA SER A 170 10.34 -6.73 8.71
C SER A 170 9.32 -7.20 9.75
N SER A 171 8.58 -6.29 10.37
CA SER A 171 7.63 -6.58 11.46
C SER A 171 6.15 -6.25 11.20
N PRO A 172 5.68 -5.65 10.09
CA PRO A 172 4.32 -5.14 9.99
C PRO A 172 3.26 -6.23 10.13
N MET A 173 3.47 -7.44 9.58
CA MET A 173 2.48 -8.53 9.72
C MET A 173 2.40 -9.05 11.14
N ARG A 174 3.54 -9.12 11.83
CA ARG A 174 3.56 -9.47 13.25
C ARG A 174 2.82 -8.43 14.08
N ARG A 175 3.02 -7.13 13.83
CA ARG A 175 2.27 -6.08 14.53
C ARG A 175 0.78 -6.12 14.19
N ALA A 176 0.42 -6.37 12.93
CA ALA A 176 -0.96 -6.52 12.51
C ALA A 176 -1.67 -7.68 13.22
N SER A 177 -0.99 -8.82 13.42
CA SER A 177 -1.54 -9.99 14.11
C SER A 177 -1.93 -9.75 15.58
N GLU A 178 -1.38 -8.69 16.18
CA GLU A 178 -1.63 -8.28 17.56
C GLU A 178 -2.83 -7.31 17.67
N MET A 179 -3.40 -6.88 16.53
CA MET A 179 -4.50 -5.91 16.48
C MET A 179 -5.87 -6.61 16.45
N PRO A 180 -6.81 -6.27 17.36
CA PRO A 180 -8.09 -6.97 17.47
C PRO A 180 -9.01 -6.79 16.26
N HIS A 181 -8.84 -5.70 15.49
CA HIS A 181 -9.60 -5.43 14.28
C HIS A 181 -9.01 -6.09 13.02
N VAL A 182 -7.83 -6.72 13.10
CA VAL A 182 -7.26 -7.53 12.01
C VAL A 182 -7.60 -9.00 12.27
N ALA A 183 -8.62 -9.48 11.56
CA ALA A 183 -9.18 -10.81 11.79
C ALA A 183 -8.48 -11.92 10.99
N ARG A 184 -7.86 -11.57 9.86
CA ARG A 184 -7.16 -12.54 9.00
C ARG A 184 -6.00 -11.87 8.27
N ILE A 185 -4.93 -12.63 8.05
CA ILE A 185 -3.79 -12.24 7.22
C ILE A 185 -3.64 -13.28 6.12
N VAL A 186 -3.61 -12.83 4.85
CA VAL A 186 -3.38 -13.65 3.66
C VAL A 186 -2.15 -13.09 2.96
N GLN A 187 -1.07 -13.87 2.91
CA GLN A 187 0.20 -13.48 2.29
C GLN A 187 0.39 -14.22 0.98
N ILE A 188 0.70 -13.48 -0.08
CA ILE A 188 0.73 -13.99 -1.44
C ILE A 188 2.05 -13.59 -2.10
N GLY A 189 2.81 -14.56 -2.57
CA GLY A 189 4.07 -14.31 -3.28
C GLY A 189 5.32 -14.75 -2.53
N LEU A 190 5.17 -15.38 -1.36
CA LEU A 190 6.28 -15.80 -0.50
C LEU A 190 7.28 -16.66 -1.26
N ARG A 191 8.56 -16.26 -1.26
CA ARG A 191 9.67 -16.97 -1.92
C ARG A 191 11.02 -16.46 -1.43
N ALA A 192 12.09 -17.15 -1.82
CA ALA A 192 13.47 -16.78 -1.51
C ALA A 192 13.72 -16.58 0.01
N GLN A 193 14.84 -15.94 0.35
CA GLN A 193 15.22 -15.67 1.74
C GLN A 193 15.00 -14.19 2.05
N GLY A 194 14.21 -13.92 3.09
CA GLY A 194 14.09 -12.60 3.71
C GLY A 194 14.71 -12.56 5.10
N SER A 195 14.27 -11.59 5.91
CA SER A 195 14.70 -11.47 7.31
C SER A 195 14.06 -12.49 8.25
N GLY A 196 12.95 -13.12 7.85
CA GLY A 196 12.22 -14.10 8.65
C GLY A 196 13.08 -15.26 9.14
N ARG A 197 12.74 -15.78 10.32
CA ARG A 197 13.36 -16.95 10.96
C ARG A 197 12.32 -18.07 11.16
N PRO A 198 12.75 -19.30 11.45
CA PRO A 198 11.83 -20.40 11.72
C PRO A 198 10.79 -20.09 12.81
N GLU A 199 11.18 -19.37 13.85
CA GLU A 199 10.27 -18.94 14.93
C GLU A 199 9.22 -17.92 14.46
N ASP A 200 9.56 -17.04 13.51
CA ASP A 200 8.61 -16.07 12.95
C ASP A 200 7.59 -16.77 12.05
N LEU A 201 8.03 -17.76 11.27
CA LEU A 201 7.14 -18.62 10.49
C LEU A 201 6.22 -19.44 11.41
N ALA A 202 6.75 -19.96 12.52
CA ALA A 202 5.95 -20.65 13.52
C ALA A 202 4.90 -19.72 14.13
N ALA A 203 5.24 -18.46 14.43
CA ALA A 203 4.30 -17.46 14.92
C ALA A 203 3.21 -17.13 13.89
N ALA A 204 3.56 -16.96 12.61
CA ALA A 204 2.60 -16.74 11.53
C ALA A 204 1.58 -17.89 11.42
N ARG A 205 2.07 -19.14 11.48
CA ARG A 205 1.22 -20.34 11.46
C ARG A 205 0.36 -20.47 12.71
N ALA A 206 0.90 -20.12 13.88
CA ALA A 206 0.17 -20.16 15.15
C ALA A 206 -0.98 -19.13 15.19
N TYR A 207 -0.78 -17.96 14.58
CA TYR A 207 -1.85 -16.98 14.36
C TYR A 207 -2.93 -17.51 13.40
N GLY A 208 -2.55 -18.36 12.43
CA GLY A 208 -3.42 -18.85 11.37
C GLY A 208 -3.34 -18.04 10.08
N ALA A 209 -2.20 -17.40 9.81
CA ALA A 209 -1.97 -16.71 8.55
C ALA A 209 -2.04 -17.69 7.36
N ASP A 210 -2.72 -17.27 6.28
CA ASP A 210 -2.80 -18.03 5.04
C ASP A 210 -1.59 -17.68 4.17
N LEU A 211 -0.64 -18.60 4.07
CA LEU A 211 0.66 -18.37 3.44
C LEU A 211 0.69 -19.02 2.05
N VAL A 212 0.61 -18.20 1.00
CA VAL A 212 0.63 -18.64 -0.40
C VAL A 212 2.00 -18.31 -1.01
N THR A 213 2.76 -19.35 -1.33
CA THR A 213 4.04 -19.15 -2.03
C THR A 213 3.83 -18.68 -3.46
N ALA A 214 4.82 -18.00 -4.04
CA ALA A 214 4.72 -17.61 -5.44
C ALA A 214 4.59 -18.83 -6.38
N TYR A 215 5.27 -19.94 -6.07
CA TYR A 215 5.18 -21.18 -6.85
C TYR A 215 3.77 -21.77 -6.80
N GLU A 216 3.18 -21.83 -5.61
CA GLU A 216 1.81 -22.28 -5.45
C GLU A 216 0.85 -21.38 -6.25
N LEU A 217 0.99 -20.05 -6.16
CA LEU A 217 0.19 -19.13 -6.96
C LEU A 217 0.30 -19.41 -8.47
N HIS A 218 1.50 -19.69 -8.97
CA HIS A 218 1.71 -20.00 -10.38
C HIS A 218 1.07 -21.34 -10.78
N ASP A 219 1.05 -22.32 -9.87
CA ASP A 219 0.43 -23.62 -10.10
C ASP A 219 -1.12 -23.56 -10.09
N ILE A 220 -1.69 -22.84 -9.12
CA ILE A 220 -3.16 -22.84 -8.89
C ILE A 220 -3.89 -21.65 -9.50
N GLY A 221 -3.16 -20.58 -9.82
CA GLY A 221 -3.70 -19.33 -10.34
C GLY A 221 -4.41 -18.45 -9.29
N MET A 222 -4.56 -17.17 -9.63
CA MET A 222 -5.14 -16.16 -8.71
C MET A 222 -6.62 -16.40 -8.36
N ASP A 223 -7.39 -17.10 -9.19
CA ASP A 223 -8.79 -17.43 -8.86
C ASP A 223 -8.89 -18.35 -7.64
N ALA A 224 -8.01 -19.35 -7.56
CA ALA A 224 -7.97 -20.27 -6.43
C ALA A 224 -7.51 -19.56 -5.14
N VAL A 225 -6.61 -18.57 -5.26
CA VAL A 225 -6.21 -17.72 -4.11
C VAL A 225 -7.37 -16.82 -3.67
N LEU A 226 -8.06 -16.15 -4.59
CA LEU A 226 -9.26 -15.34 -4.30
C LEU A 226 -10.37 -16.17 -3.64
N ALA A 227 -10.49 -17.45 -3.97
CA ALA A 227 -11.46 -18.35 -3.34
C ALA A 227 -11.15 -18.66 -1.86
N ARG A 228 -9.89 -18.48 -1.40
CA ARG A 228 -9.52 -18.61 0.02
C ARG A 228 -9.94 -17.41 0.86
N ILE A 229 -10.16 -16.26 0.21
CA ILE A 229 -10.55 -15.00 0.85
C ILE A 229 -12.08 -14.96 0.95
N PRO A 230 -12.67 -14.77 2.16
CA PRO A 230 -14.13 -14.75 2.32
C PRO A 230 -14.79 -13.60 1.56
N ASP A 231 -16.01 -13.81 1.06
CA ASP A 231 -16.85 -12.76 0.48
C ASP A 231 -17.45 -11.85 1.57
N GLY A 232 -17.85 -10.63 1.18
CA GLY A 232 -18.55 -9.66 2.02
C GLY A 232 -17.69 -9.00 3.11
N GLY A 233 -16.37 -9.20 3.08
CA GLY A 233 -15.45 -8.68 4.10
C GLY A 233 -14.90 -7.28 3.79
N ASN A 234 -14.28 -6.69 4.80
CA ASN A 234 -13.41 -5.53 4.64
C ASN A 234 -11.98 -6.00 4.36
N TYR A 235 -11.36 -5.51 3.30
CA TYR A 235 -10.02 -5.89 2.87
C TYR A 235 -9.08 -4.68 2.92
N TYR A 236 -7.91 -4.85 3.50
CA TYR A 236 -6.81 -3.89 3.33
C TYR A 236 -5.73 -4.55 2.48
N ILE A 237 -5.28 -3.86 1.42
CA ILE A 237 -4.28 -4.40 0.50
C ILE A 237 -2.94 -3.71 0.79
N THR A 238 -1.92 -4.48 1.14
CA THR A 238 -0.56 -3.96 1.27
C THR A 238 0.32 -4.63 0.22
N ILE A 239 0.97 -3.81 -0.60
CA ILE A 239 1.78 -4.26 -1.73
C ILE A 239 3.23 -3.88 -1.48
N ASP A 240 4.02 -4.86 -1.03
CA ASP A 240 5.46 -4.78 -1.18
C ASP A 240 5.81 -4.84 -2.65
N ALA A 241 6.59 -3.86 -3.12
CA ALA A 241 7.03 -3.83 -4.49
C ALA A 241 7.84 -5.09 -4.87
N ASP A 242 8.55 -5.70 -3.93
CA ASP A 242 9.34 -6.90 -4.19
C ASP A 242 8.50 -8.19 -4.27
N GLY A 243 7.22 -8.13 -3.89
CA GLY A 243 6.24 -9.18 -4.12
C GLY A 243 5.98 -9.43 -5.60
N LEU A 244 6.09 -8.39 -6.43
CA LEU A 244 6.01 -8.51 -7.89
C LEU A 244 7.31 -9.05 -8.48
N ASP A 245 7.21 -9.68 -9.66
CA ASP A 245 8.39 -10.18 -10.36
C ASP A 245 9.31 -9.01 -10.77
N PRO A 246 10.65 -9.15 -10.67
CA PRO A 246 11.59 -8.10 -11.07
C PRO A 246 11.49 -7.69 -12.54
N SER A 247 10.92 -8.53 -13.42
CA SER A 247 10.60 -8.11 -14.80
C SER A 247 9.48 -7.06 -14.88
N THR A 248 8.67 -6.94 -13.83
CA THR A 248 7.53 -6.02 -13.71
C THR A 248 7.81 -4.87 -12.75
N MET A 249 8.53 -5.13 -11.65
CA MET A 249 8.81 -4.17 -10.58
C MET A 249 10.27 -4.31 -10.08
N PRO A 250 11.27 -3.91 -10.90
CA PRO A 250 12.69 -4.14 -10.60
C PRO A 250 13.25 -3.27 -9.46
N ALA A 251 12.62 -2.14 -9.15
CA ALA A 251 13.23 -1.09 -8.33
C ALA A 251 13.01 -1.31 -6.83
N VAL A 252 13.67 -2.31 -6.25
CA VAL A 252 13.52 -2.68 -4.84
C VAL A 252 14.87 -2.99 -4.17
N ALA A 253 14.87 -3.13 -2.84
CA ALA A 253 16.07 -3.48 -2.08
C ALA A 253 16.59 -4.88 -2.45
N GLY A 254 15.71 -5.89 -2.38
CA GLY A 254 16.03 -7.30 -2.62
C GLY A 254 15.08 -7.95 -3.63
N PRO A 255 15.29 -7.79 -4.95
CA PRO A 255 14.42 -8.38 -5.95
C PRO A 255 14.49 -9.92 -5.90
N ALA A 256 13.34 -10.58 -5.83
CA ALA A 256 13.24 -12.04 -5.85
C ALA A 256 12.58 -12.54 -7.15
N PRO A 257 13.24 -13.38 -7.97
CA PRO A 257 12.65 -13.91 -9.21
C PRO A 257 11.37 -14.73 -8.99
N ALA A 258 10.58 -14.91 -10.05
CA ALA A 258 9.33 -15.68 -10.09
C ALA A 258 8.21 -15.10 -9.22
N GLY A 259 8.14 -13.77 -9.12
CA GLY A 259 7.12 -13.06 -8.36
C GLY A 259 5.77 -12.94 -9.07
N LEU A 260 4.89 -12.11 -8.51
CA LEU A 260 3.60 -11.82 -9.12
C LEU A 260 3.78 -10.98 -10.39
N THR A 261 3.06 -11.35 -11.45
CA THR A 261 2.92 -10.51 -12.64
C THR A 261 1.91 -9.39 -12.39
N PHE A 262 2.01 -8.29 -13.16
CA PHE A 262 1.00 -7.22 -13.13
C PHE A 262 -0.43 -7.75 -13.32
N ALA A 263 -0.61 -8.73 -14.22
CA ALA A 263 -1.92 -9.32 -14.49
C ALA A 263 -2.51 -10.07 -13.28
N GLN A 264 -1.67 -10.80 -12.53
CA GLN A 264 -2.08 -11.48 -11.29
C GLN A 264 -2.46 -10.45 -10.20
N THR A 265 -1.63 -9.42 -10.00
CA THR A 265 -1.89 -8.36 -9.02
C THR A 265 -3.15 -7.56 -9.35
N ARG A 266 -3.33 -7.17 -10.62
CA ARG A 266 -4.56 -6.52 -11.10
C ARG A 266 -5.77 -7.42 -10.84
N LYS A 267 -5.68 -8.72 -11.14
CA LYS A 267 -6.77 -9.66 -10.93
C LYS A 267 -7.15 -9.79 -9.45
N LEU A 268 -6.17 -9.77 -8.54
CA LEU A 268 -6.42 -9.73 -7.10
C LEU A 268 -7.19 -8.46 -6.69
N ILE A 269 -6.72 -7.27 -7.09
CA ILE A 269 -7.35 -5.98 -6.75
C ILE A 269 -8.82 -5.97 -7.21
N HIS A 270 -9.08 -6.27 -8.49
CA HIS A 270 -10.43 -6.31 -9.04
C HIS A 270 -11.29 -7.41 -8.38
N GLY A 271 -10.69 -8.56 -8.06
CA GLY A 271 -11.36 -9.65 -7.38
C GLY A 271 -11.83 -9.26 -5.98
N LEU A 272 -10.96 -8.64 -5.17
CA LEU A 272 -11.31 -8.17 -3.83
C LEU A 272 -12.40 -7.11 -3.85
N VAL A 273 -12.32 -6.15 -4.79
CA VAL A 273 -13.36 -5.12 -4.96
C VAL A 273 -14.72 -5.73 -5.30
N ARG A 274 -14.76 -6.81 -6.08
CA ARG A 274 -16.02 -7.51 -6.39
C ARG A 274 -16.56 -8.34 -5.23
N LYS A 275 -15.68 -8.85 -4.36
CA LYS A 275 -16.04 -9.75 -3.26
C LYS A 275 -16.58 -9.00 -2.05
N GLY A 276 -16.19 -7.74 -1.83
CA GLY A 276 -16.53 -7.01 -0.60
C GLY A 276 -16.08 -5.55 -0.67
N ARG A 277 -15.55 -5.01 0.44
CA ARG A 277 -15.11 -3.61 0.53
C ARG A 277 -13.61 -3.54 0.73
N VAL A 278 -12.88 -2.90 -0.19
CA VAL A 278 -11.47 -2.53 0.05
C VAL A 278 -11.47 -1.24 0.86
N VAL A 279 -10.92 -1.27 2.07
CA VAL A 279 -10.90 -0.14 3.03
C VAL A 279 -9.63 0.70 2.95
N GLY A 280 -8.65 0.27 2.16
CA GLY A 280 -7.43 1.01 1.91
C GLY A 280 -6.41 0.19 1.14
N MET A 281 -5.39 0.86 0.61
CA MET A 281 -4.25 0.21 -0.01
C MET A 281 -2.96 0.98 0.25
N ASP A 282 -1.84 0.28 0.46
CA ASP A 282 -0.50 0.86 0.37
C ASP A 282 0.37 0.16 -0.69
N ILE A 283 1.37 0.90 -1.20
CA ILE A 283 2.45 0.37 -2.03
C ILE A 283 3.77 0.88 -1.46
N VAL A 284 4.69 -0.02 -1.10
CA VAL A 284 5.90 0.25 -0.31
C VAL A 284 7.18 -0.27 -1.00
N GLU A 285 8.34 0.00 -0.40
CA GLU A 285 9.67 -0.59 -0.71
C GLU A 285 10.29 -0.23 -2.07
N ILE A 286 9.64 0.62 -2.87
CA ILE A 286 10.18 1.12 -4.14
C ILE A 286 11.44 1.95 -3.90
N GLN A 287 12.51 1.68 -4.64
CA GLN A 287 13.80 2.39 -4.62
C GLN A 287 14.01 3.16 -5.92
N PRO A 288 13.62 4.45 -6.00
CA PRO A 288 13.64 5.22 -7.25
C PRO A 288 15.00 5.27 -7.95
N LYS A 289 16.13 5.22 -7.23
CA LYS A 289 17.47 5.20 -7.86
C LYS A 289 17.72 3.93 -8.67
N LYS A 290 17.00 2.85 -8.39
CA LYS A 290 17.07 1.57 -9.13
C LYS A 290 16.01 1.48 -10.23
N ASP A 291 15.14 2.48 -10.39
CA ASP A 291 13.98 2.38 -11.28
C ASP A 291 14.31 2.70 -12.74
N ILE A 292 14.76 1.66 -13.43
CA ILE A 292 15.07 1.72 -14.86
C ILE A 292 13.81 2.13 -15.63
N ASN A 293 13.90 3.21 -16.40
CA ASN A 293 12.80 3.75 -17.20
C ASN A 293 11.50 4.03 -16.42
N GLN A 294 11.56 4.23 -15.10
CA GLN A 294 10.39 4.38 -14.20
C GLN A 294 9.41 3.20 -14.25
N ILE A 295 9.86 2.00 -14.63
CA ILE A 295 8.99 0.83 -14.80
C ILE A 295 8.21 0.57 -13.51
N SER A 296 8.87 0.63 -12.35
CA SER A 296 8.26 0.32 -11.06
C SER A 296 7.28 1.42 -10.62
N CYS A 297 7.65 2.69 -10.78
CA CYS A 297 6.75 3.82 -10.46
C CYS A 297 5.51 3.83 -11.37
N ILE A 298 5.67 3.49 -12.67
CA ILE A 298 4.53 3.33 -13.59
C ILE A 298 3.65 2.17 -13.13
N THR A 299 4.24 1.01 -12.86
CA THR A 299 3.50 -0.16 -12.37
C THR A 299 2.72 0.18 -11.09
N ALA A 300 3.33 0.85 -10.11
CA ALA A 300 2.66 1.29 -8.89
C ALA A 300 1.48 2.21 -9.18
N GLY A 301 1.68 3.24 -10.02
CA GLY A 301 0.59 4.14 -10.42
C GLY A 301 -0.53 3.43 -11.18
N ARG A 302 -0.22 2.43 -12.01
CA ARG A 302 -1.22 1.60 -12.71
C ARG A 302 -2.00 0.73 -11.74
N LEU A 303 -1.38 0.18 -10.68
CA LEU A 303 -2.09 -0.57 -9.64
C LEU A 303 -3.05 0.33 -8.85
N VAL A 304 -2.61 1.55 -8.48
CA VAL A 304 -3.48 2.57 -7.86
C VAL A 304 -4.65 2.91 -8.77
N LEU A 305 -4.40 3.18 -10.05
CA LEU A 305 -5.45 3.45 -11.05
C LEU A 305 -6.45 2.29 -11.14
N ASN A 306 -5.97 1.04 -11.10
CA ASN A 306 -6.82 -0.15 -11.12
C ASN A 306 -7.73 -0.24 -9.90
N LEU A 307 -7.23 0.10 -8.70
CA LEU A 307 -8.07 0.17 -7.51
C LEU A 307 -9.15 1.25 -7.66
N ILE A 308 -8.76 2.49 -8.02
CA ILE A 308 -9.68 3.63 -8.20
C ILE A 308 -10.80 3.30 -9.18
N GLY A 309 -10.44 2.86 -10.39
CA GLY A 309 -11.45 2.56 -11.40
C GLY A 309 -12.35 1.38 -11.00
N ALA A 310 -11.80 0.35 -10.35
CA ALA A 310 -12.58 -0.79 -9.88
C ALA A 310 -13.59 -0.39 -8.79
N THR A 311 -13.18 0.44 -7.81
CA THR A 311 -14.07 0.84 -6.70
C THR A 311 -15.21 1.74 -7.18
N ILE A 312 -14.94 2.69 -8.08
CA ILE A 312 -15.98 3.54 -8.66
C ILE A 312 -17.00 2.69 -9.43
N ARG A 313 -16.54 1.74 -10.25
CA ARG A 313 -17.44 0.82 -10.99
C ARG A 313 -18.25 -0.11 -10.10
N ALA A 314 -17.74 -0.42 -8.91
CA ALA A 314 -18.43 -1.23 -7.92
C ALA A 314 -19.44 -0.42 -7.08
N GLY A 315 -19.64 0.88 -7.36
CA GLY A 315 -20.59 1.72 -6.64
C GLY A 315 -20.14 2.04 -5.21
N TYR A 316 -18.83 2.12 -4.96
CA TYR A 316 -18.33 2.37 -3.60
C TYR A 316 -18.68 3.74 -3.03
N PHE A 317 -19.02 4.69 -3.90
CA PHE A 317 -19.20 6.11 -3.60
C PHE A 317 -20.59 6.60 -4.07
N ASP A 318 -21.58 5.70 -3.97
CA ASP A 318 -23.00 5.98 -4.25
C ASP A 318 -23.77 6.26 -2.95
#